data_AF-A0A8S1C840-F1
#
_entry.id   AF-A0A8S1C840-F1
#
_cell.length_a   1.000
_cell.length_b   1.000
_cell.length_c   1.000
_cell.angle_alpha   90.00
_cell.angle_beta   90.00
_cell.angle_gamma   90.00
#
_symmetry.space_group_name_H-M   'P 1'
#
loop_
_entity.id
_entity.type
_entity.pdbx_description
1 polymer ?
#
loop_
_entity_poly.entity_id
_entity_poly.type
_entity_poly.pdbx_seq_one_letter_code
_entity_poly.pdbx_strand_id
1 'polypeptide(L)'
;MYDDSDGYDKAIDLWACGVVMYTLLVGCPPFWHRKQMVMLRNIMEGKYSLTTPEWEDITDAPKDLIRKLLVVDPKKRLTVSEALEHPFFQVMHYQSKKFEAKKLFRFGILCVRAVVRIRRLKYTPEPLSIAVAQVDPYRIKSLRKVIDACAFRVYGHWVKKGEGQNRAALFENFPKTEVKQLFLASPQPDS
;
A
#
# COMPACT_ATOMS: atom_id res chain seq x y z
N MET A 1 -0.97 -51.90 29.48
CA MET A 1 -1.05 -50.63 28.75
C MET A 1 -0.16 -49.65 29.49
N TYR A 2 0.74 -48.96 28.81
CA TYR A 2 1.73 -48.08 29.44
C TYR A 2 1.03 -46.81 29.94
N ASP A 3 0.59 -46.82 31.19
CA ASP A 3 -0.17 -45.72 31.82
C ASP A 3 0.74 -44.65 32.46
N ASP A 4 2.07 -44.77 32.27
CA ASP A 4 3.09 -43.94 32.92
C ASP A 4 4.17 -43.45 31.95
N SER A 5 3.82 -43.33 30.66
CA SER A 5 4.74 -42.75 29.67
C SER A 5 4.62 -41.23 29.68
N ASP A 6 5.72 -40.52 29.94
CA ASP A 6 5.87 -39.10 29.68
C ASP A 6 5.30 -38.78 28.28
N GLY A 7 4.26 -37.96 28.25
CA GLY A 7 3.52 -37.62 27.03
C GLY A 7 4.42 -37.00 25.96
N TYR A 8 3.98 -37.16 24.70
CA TYR A 8 4.57 -36.56 23.51
C TYR A 8 4.99 -35.09 23.73
N ASP A 9 6.27 -34.78 23.53
CA ASP A 9 6.85 -33.44 23.75
C ASP A 9 7.29 -32.79 22.42
N LYS A 10 7.36 -31.46 22.38
CA LYS A 10 7.68 -30.62 21.20
C LYS A 10 8.96 -31.03 20.47
N ALA A 11 9.87 -31.72 21.16
CA ALA A 11 11.10 -32.26 20.59
C ALA A 11 10.86 -33.18 19.39
N ILE A 12 9.73 -33.89 19.32
CA ILE A 12 9.40 -34.79 18.22
C ILE A 12 9.10 -34.05 16.90
N ASP A 13 8.57 -32.83 16.97
CA ASP A 13 8.39 -32.00 15.78
C ASP A 13 9.76 -31.64 15.17
N LEU A 14 10.77 -31.44 16.01
CA LEU A 14 12.15 -31.20 15.56
C LEU A 14 12.80 -32.44 14.95
N TRP A 15 12.46 -33.63 15.43
CA TRP A 15 12.84 -34.88 14.74
C TRP A 15 12.21 -34.94 13.35
N ALA A 16 10.90 -34.67 13.24
CA ALA A 16 10.21 -34.62 11.96
C ALA A 16 10.82 -33.56 11.02
N CYS A 17 11.15 -32.36 11.53
CA CYS A 17 11.87 -31.34 10.78
C CYS A 17 13.23 -31.85 10.28
N GLY A 18 13.99 -32.60 11.08
CA GLY A 18 15.25 -33.22 10.65
C GLY A 18 15.05 -34.21 9.51
N VAL A 19 14.01 -35.05 9.57
CA VAL A 19 13.66 -36.01 8.50
C VAL A 19 13.27 -35.28 7.21
N VAL A 20 12.45 -34.23 7.31
CA VAL A 20 12.04 -33.42 6.16
C VAL A 20 13.24 -32.68 5.57
N MET A 21 14.10 -32.07 6.41
CA MET A 21 15.30 -31.36 5.96
C MET A 21 16.26 -32.29 5.22
N TYR A 22 16.52 -33.49 5.76
CA TYR A 22 17.31 -34.50 5.07
C TYR A 22 16.72 -34.81 3.69
N THR A 23 15.42 -35.04 3.62
CA THR A 23 14.72 -35.39 2.37
C THR A 23 14.76 -34.25 1.35
N LEU A 24 14.66 -32.99 1.79
CA LEU A 24 14.74 -31.81 0.92
C LEU A 24 16.13 -31.63 0.31
N LEU A 25 17.18 -32.07 1.00
CA LEU A 25 18.57 -31.88 0.55
C LEU A 25 19.02 -32.93 -0.46
N VAL A 26 18.70 -34.22 -0.23
CA VAL A 26 19.19 -35.33 -1.07
C VAL A 26 18.08 -36.06 -1.83
N GLY A 27 16.80 -35.69 -1.64
CA GLY A 27 15.67 -36.28 -2.38
C GLY A 27 15.26 -37.68 -1.91
N CYS A 28 15.91 -38.24 -0.89
CA CYS A 28 15.57 -39.53 -0.30
C CYS A 28 15.44 -39.43 1.23
N PRO A 29 14.59 -40.23 1.89
CA PRO A 29 14.42 -40.16 3.33
C PRO A 29 15.59 -40.82 4.09
N PRO A 30 15.94 -40.33 5.30
CA PRO A 30 17.08 -40.82 6.07
C PRO A 30 16.94 -42.28 6.52
N PHE A 31 15.70 -42.72 6.75
CA PHE A 31 15.38 -44.06 7.22
C PHE A 31 14.53 -44.76 6.15
N TRP A 32 15.18 -45.38 5.18
CA TRP A 32 14.52 -46.19 4.16
C TRP A 32 15.04 -47.62 4.16
N HIS A 33 14.12 -48.58 4.13
CA HIS A 33 14.48 -49.98 3.91
C HIS A 33 13.27 -50.76 3.37
N ARG A 34 13.50 -51.75 2.50
CA ARG A 34 12.41 -52.60 1.93
C ARG A 34 11.63 -53.36 3.00
N LYS A 35 12.32 -53.82 4.04
CA LYS A 35 11.73 -54.47 5.21
C LYS A 35 11.40 -53.43 6.28
N GLN A 36 10.12 -53.26 6.60
CA GLN A 36 9.63 -52.29 7.60
C GLN A 36 10.30 -52.47 8.97
N MET A 37 10.54 -53.70 9.43
CA MET A 37 11.20 -53.94 10.72
C MET A 37 12.62 -53.37 10.80
N VAL A 38 13.37 -53.39 9.70
CA VAL A 38 14.71 -52.81 9.64
C VAL A 38 14.64 -51.28 9.62
N MET A 39 13.65 -50.72 8.91
CA MET A 39 13.41 -49.27 8.90
C MET A 39 13.08 -48.77 10.31
N LEU A 40 12.16 -49.43 11.01
CA LEU A 40 11.81 -49.11 12.40
C LEU A 40 13.02 -49.23 13.33
N ARG A 41 13.82 -50.28 13.17
CA ARG A 41 15.07 -50.44 13.91
C ARG A 41 16.04 -49.27 13.66
N ASN A 42 16.22 -48.86 12.41
CA ASN A 42 17.08 -47.73 12.08
C ASN A 42 16.57 -46.42 12.70
N ILE A 43 15.25 -46.21 12.76
CA ILE A 43 14.64 -45.06 13.44
C ILE A 43 14.94 -45.11 14.94
N MET A 44 14.73 -46.26 15.59
CA MET A 44 14.98 -46.46 17.02
C MET A 44 16.47 -46.31 17.39
N GLU A 45 17.37 -46.75 16.50
CA GLU A 45 18.82 -46.64 16.68
C GLU A 45 19.36 -45.27 16.22
N GLY A 46 18.56 -44.44 15.54
CA GLY A 46 19.02 -43.19 14.92
C GLY A 46 20.07 -43.41 13.84
N LYS A 47 20.00 -44.54 13.12
CA LYS A 47 20.99 -44.96 12.13
C LYS A 47 20.65 -44.44 10.72
N TYR A 48 21.38 -43.43 10.27
CA TYR A 48 21.32 -42.86 8.92
C TYR A 48 22.74 -42.50 8.44
N SER A 49 22.90 -42.20 7.15
CA SER A 49 24.20 -41.86 6.56
C SER A 49 24.20 -40.44 6.00
N LEU A 50 25.28 -39.70 6.22
CA LEU A 50 25.55 -38.40 5.58
C LEU A 50 26.81 -38.47 4.70
N THR A 51 27.26 -39.67 4.34
CA THR A 51 28.50 -39.93 3.59
C THR A 51 28.22 -40.55 2.22
N THR A 52 26.98 -40.52 1.75
CA THR A 52 26.65 -40.99 0.41
C THR A 52 27.02 -39.92 -0.62
N PRO A 53 27.20 -40.28 -1.91
CA PRO A 53 27.65 -39.33 -2.95
C PRO A 53 26.77 -38.08 -3.05
N GLU A 54 25.47 -38.19 -2.76
CA GLU A 54 24.53 -37.07 -2.75
C GLU A 54 24.87 -35.98 -1.73
N TRP A 55 25.69 -36.31 -0.72
CA TRP A 55 26.15 -35.38 0.31
C TRP A 55 27.49 -34.72 -0.01
N GLU A 56 28.20 -35.10 -1.07
CA GLU A 56 29.53 -34.55 -1.39
C GLU A 56 29.48 -33.05 -1.68
N ASP A 57 28.45 -32.60 -2.41
CA ASP A 57 28.27 -31.18 -2.78
C ASP A 57 27.61 -30.34 -1.68
N ILE A 58 27.18 -30.96 -0.57
CA ILE A 58 26.46 -30.28 0.51
C ILE A 58 27.45 -29.80 1.58
N THR A 59 27.37 -28.52 1.94
CA THR A 59 28.19 -27.92 3.01
C THR A 59 27.97 -28.58 4.38
N ASP A 60 28.90 -28.39 5.31
CA ASP A 60 28.82 -29.04 6.63
C ASP A 60 27.75 -28.46 7.55
N ALA A 61 27.38 -27.19 7.40
CA ALA A 61 26.38 -26.52 8.24
C ALA A 61 25.00 -27.24 8.26
N PRO A 62 24.37 -27.60 7.12
CA PRO A 62 23.14 -28.39 7.13
C PRO A 62 23.33 -29.80 7.69
N LYS A 63 24.48 -30.44 7.42
CA LYS A 63 24.80 -31.78 7.95
C LYS A 63 24.87 -31.76 9.48
N ASP A 64 25.51 -30.75 10.05
CA ASP A 64 25.62 -30.55 11.50
C ASP A 64 24.24 -30.31 12.15
N LEU A 65 23.39 -29.50 11.51
CA LEU A 65 22.03 -29.29 12.00
C LEU A 65 21.22 -30.58 12.02
N ILE A 66 21.27 -31.39 10.94
CA ILE A 66 20.59 -32.70 10.88
C ILE A 66 21.09 -33.62 11.99
N ARG A 67 22.40 -33.66 12.25
CA ARG A 67 22.98 -34.47 13.34
C ARG A 67 22.41 -34.13 14.71
N LYS A 68 22.13 -32.85 14.95
CA LYS A 68 21.59 -32.34 16.22
C LYS A 68 20.06 -32.43 16.32
N LEU A 69 19.35 -32.54 15.19
CA LEU A 69 17.90 -32.76 15.13
C LEU A 69 17.54 -34.25 15.19
N LEU A 70 18.29 -35.12 14.51
CA LEU A 70 18.08 -36.57 14.49
C LEU A 70 18.82 -37.29 15.64
N VAL A 71 18.63 -36.79 16.86
CA VAL A 71 19.12 -37.41 18.10
C VAL A 71 18.01 -38.21 18.75
N VAL A 72 18.27 -39.50 19.05
CA VAL A 72 17.27 -40.43 19.60
C VAL A 72 16.76 -39.95 20.97
N ASP A 73 17.68 -39.54 21.84
CA ASP A 73 17.36 -38.96 23.16
C ASP A 73 16.76 -37.56 23.01
N PRO A 74 15.46 -37.36 23.34
CA PRO A 74 14.80 -36.06 23.18
C PRO A 74 15.44 -34.95 24.03
N LYS A 75 16.04 -35.29 25.18
CA LYS A 75 16.65 -34.30 26.10
C LYS A 75 17.97 -33.74 25.56
N LYS A 76 18.62 -34.48 24.67
CA LYS A 76 19.87 -34.07 23.98
C LYS A 76 19.61 -33.43 22.62
N ARG A 77 18.37 -33.52 22.12
CA ARG A 77 17.97 -32.92 20.85
C ARG A 77 17.92 -31.41 21.01
N LEU A 78 18.34 -30.69 19.98
CA LEU A 78 18.20 -29.23 19.94
C LEU A 78 16.74 -28.83 20.18
N THR A 79 16.55 -27.71 20.86
CA THR A 79 15.27 -27.01 20.95
C THR A 79 15.06 -26.12 19.72
N VAL A 80 13.83 -25.62 19.55
CA VAL A 80 13.49 -24.76 18.38
C VAL A 80 14.34 -23.50 18.36
N SER A 81 14.51 -22.85 19.52
CA SER A 81 15.29 -21.62 19.63
C SER A 81 16.75 -21.85 19.27
N GLU A 82 17.37 -22.91 19.82
CA GLU A 82 18.77 -23.24 19.52
C GLU A 82 18.96 -23.66 18.05
N ALA A 83 17.97 -24.36 17.48
CA ALA A 83 18.00 -24.73 16.06
C ALA A 83 17.92 -23.50 15.15
N LEU A 84 17.12 -22.48 15.49
CA LEU A 84 17.04 -21.22 14.74
C LEU A 84 18.32 -20.37 14.84
N GLU A 85 19.03 -20.49 15.95
CA GLU A 85 20.33 -19.83 16.15
C GLU A 85 21.49 -20.54 15.42
N HIS A 86 21.24 -21.73 14.84
CA HIS A 86 22.27 -22.52 14.17
C HIS A 86 22.89 -21.78 12.97
N PRO A 87 24.22 -21.92 12.71
CA PRO A 87 24.89 -21.29 11.58
C PRO A 87 24.22 -21.51 10.22
N PHE A 88 23.54 -22.64 10.04
CA PHE A 88 22.73 -22.93 8.85
C PHE A 88 21.73 -21.81 8.50
N PHE A 89 21.03 -21.26 9.49
CA PHE A 89 20.07 -20.18 9.29
C PHE A 89 20.72 -18.79 9.27
N GLN A 90 21.91 -18.63 9.84
CA GLN A 90 22.64 -17.36 9.85
C GLN A 90 23.16 -16.97 8.47
N VAL A 91 23.53 -17.95 7.63
CA VAL A 91 23.98 -17.71 6.25
C VAL A 91 22.84 -17.19 5.36
N MET A 92 21.60 -17.56 5.69
CA MET A 92 20.42 -17.10 4.97
C MET A 92 20.00 -15.74 5.52
N HIS A 93 20.59 -14.65 5.00
CA HIS A 93 20.00 -13.32 5.12
C HIS A 93 18.67 -13.28 4.36
N TYR A 94 17.62 -13.86 4.95
CA TYR A 94 16.26 -13.67 4.49
C TYR A 94 15.92 -12.21 4.71
N GLN A 95 16.15 -11.40 3.68
CA GLN A 95 15.60 -10.07 3.56
C GLN A 95 14.08 -10.23 3.42
N SER A 96 13.40 -10.42 4.56
CA SER A 96 11.96 -10.35 4.63
C SER A 96 11.60 -8.95 4.15
N LYS A 97 11.18 -8.84 2.89
CA LYS A 97 10.55 -7.61 2.40
C LYS A 97 9.27 -7.47 3.20
N LYS A 98 9.32 -6.65 4.24
CA LYS A 98 8.18 -6.35 5.09
C LYS A 98 7.03 -5.90 4.18
N PHE A 99 5.95 -6.67 4.16
CA PHE A 99 4.80 -6.35 3.33
C PHE A 99 4.09 -5.12 3.90
N GLU A 100 4.34 -3.97 3.29
CA GLU A 100 3.78 -2.69 3.70
C GLU A 100 2.46 -2.42 2.99
N ALA A 101 1.38 -3.06 3.48
CA ALA A 101 0.03 -2.94 2.90
C ALA A 101 -0.41 -1.47 2.69
N LYS A 102 -0.05 -0.57 3.63
CA LYS A 102 -0.34 0.87 3.54
C LYS A 102 0.31 1.54 2.33
N LYS A 103 1.56 1.17 2.00
CA LYS A 103 2.27 1.74 0.83
C LYS A 103 1.61 1.28 -0.47
N LEU A 104 1.27 -0.01 -0.55
CA LEU A 104 0.59 -0.59 -1.71
C LEU A 104 -0.79 0.05 -1.93
N PHE A 105 -1.56 0.23 -0.86
CA PHE A 105 -2.87 0.86 -0.92
C PHE A 105 -2.80 2.33 -1.36
N ARG A 106 -1.85 3.11 -0.82
CA ARG A 106 -1.61 4.52 -1.25
C ARG A 106 -1.25 4.59 -2.72
N PHE A 107 -0.40 3.68 -3.20
CA PHE A 107 -0.06 3.58 -4.62
C PHE A 107 -1.29 3.25 -5.47
N GLY A 108 -2.13 2.31 -5.03
CA GLY A 108 -3.41 2.00 -5.68
C GLY A 108 -4.32 3.22 -5.81
N ILE A 109 -4.49 4.01 -4.74
CA ILE A 109 -5.25 5.27 -4.78
C ILE A 109 -4.64 6.25 -5.79
N LEU A 110 -3.32 6.43 -5.77
CA LEU A 110 -2.60 7.30 -6.70
C LEU A 110 -2.84 6.88 -8.16
N CYS A 111 -2.73 5.59 -8.47
CA CYS A 111 -3.00 5.05 -9.80
C CYS A 111 -4.44 5.30 -10.22
N VAL A 112 -5.42 5.05 -9.35
CA VAL A 112 -6.84 5.32 -9.66
C VAL A 112 -7.06 6.82 -9.92
N ARG A 113 -6.52 7.70 -9.08
CA ARG A 113 -6.62 9.16 -9.28
C ARG A 113 -5.96 9.61 -10.58
N ALA A 114 -4.80 9.05 -10.92
CA ALA A 114 -4.09 9.33 -12.16
C ALA A 114 -4.92 8.89 -13.38
N VAL A 115 -5.45 7.65 -13.36
CA VAL A 115 -6.31 7.13 -14.44
C VAL A 115 -7.58 7.97 -14.60
N VAL A 116 -8.24 8.34 -13.50
CA VAL A 116 -9.42 9.23 -13.54
C VAL A 116 -9.05 10.58 -14.14
N ARG A 117 -7.88 11.14 -13.79
CA ARG A 117 -7.41 12.43 -14.32
C ARG A 117 -7.06 12.34 -15.81
N ILE A 118 -6.42 11.26 -16.26
CA ILE A 118 -6.12 10.99 -17.67
C ILE A 118 -7.42 10.81 -18.48
N ARG A 119 -8.39 10.06 -17.97
CA ARG A 119 -9.69 9.89 -18.64
C ARG A 119 -10.48 11.20 -18.74
N ARG A 120 -10.32 12.08 -17.75
CA ARG A 120 -10.96 13.41 -17.74
C ARG A 120 -10.10 14.50 -18.37
N LEU A 121 -8.95 14.19 -18.98
CA LEU A 121 -8.02 15.18 -19.53
C LEU A 121 -8.66 16.08 -20.60
N LYS A 122 -9.62 15.55 -21.38
CA LYS A 122 -10.39 16.33 -22.37
C LYS A 122 -11.36 17.35 -21.74
N TYR A 123 -11.72 17.14 -20.47
CA TYR A 123 -12.65 17.97 -19.72
C TYR A 123 -11.96 18.78 -18.62
N THR A 124 -10.65 18.60 -18.41
CA THR A 124 -9.91 19.43 -17.47
C THR A 124 -9.75 20.82 -18.06
N PRO A 125 -10.19 21.88 -17.37
CA PRO A 125 -9.97 23.25 -17.83
C PRO A 125 -8.47 23.49 -17.96
N GLU A 126 -8.07 24.28 -18.96
CA GLU A 126 -6.68 24.71 -19.12
C GLU A 126 -6.14 25.23 -17.78
N PRO A 127 -4.92 24.83 -17.39
CA PRO A 127 -4.34 25.30 -16.14
C PRO A 127 -4.24 26.82 -16.18
N LEU A 128 -4.85 27.47 -15.18
CA LEU A 128 -4.85 28.91 -15.09
C LEU A 128 -3.42 29.41 -14.86
N SER A 129 -2.86 30.11 -15.85
CA SER A 129 -1.55 30.74 -15.68
C SER A 129 -1.66 31.86 -14.65
N ILE A 130 -0.97 31.71 -13.51
CA ILE A 130 -0.97 32.69 -12.41
C ILE A 130 -0.46 34.05 -12.92
N ALA A 131 0.53 34.05 -13.81
CA ALA A 131 1.07 35.27 -14.41
C ALA A 131 0.00 36.05 -15.20
N VAL A 132 -0.85 35.35 -15.96
CA VAL A 132 -1.94 35.98 -16.72
C VAL A 132 -3.04 36.49 -15.78
N ALA A 133 -3.35 35.73 -14.72
CA ALA A 133 -4.35 36.11 -13.73
C ALA A 133 -3.96 37.34 -12.90
N GLN A 134 -2.68 37.57 -12.66
CA GLN A 134 -2.20 38.75 -11.93
C GLN A 134 -2.25 40.03 -12.77
N VAL A 135 -1.99 39.94 -14.08
CA VAL A 135 -1.95 41.11 -14.98
C VAL A 135 -3.35 41.52 -15.42
N ASP A 136 -4.22 40.56 -15.77
CA ASP A 136 -5.60 40.83 -16.19
C ASP A 136 -6.55 39.71 -15.73
N PRO A 137 -7.04 39.77 -14.49
CA PRO A 137 -7.94 38.75 -13.93
C PRO A 137 -9.31 38.73 -14.62
N TYR A 138 -9.71 39.83 -15.26
CA TYR A 138 -11.01 39.94 -15.95
C TYR A 138 -11.00 39.25 -17.31
N ARG A 139 -9.85 39.04 -17.95
CA ARG A 139 -9.73 38.26 -19.19
C ARG A 139 -10.16 36.81 -19.03
N ILE A 140 -9.98 36.25 -17.83
CA ILE A 140 -10.28 34.86 -17.51
C ILE A 140 -11.76 34.74 -17.13
N LYS A 141 -12.56 34.04 -17.95
CA LYS A 141 -14.01 33.89 -17.77
C LYS A 141 -14.42 33.31 -16.40
N SER A 142 -13.63 32.39 -15.85
CA SER A 142 -13.89 31.78 -14.53
C SER A 142 -13.64 32.78 -13.39
N LEU A 143 -12.51 33.51 -13.42
CA LEU A 143 -12.20 34.54 -12.44
C LEU A 143 -13.19 35.70 -12.52
N ARG A 144 -13.51 36.19 -13.73
CA ARG A 144 -14.53 37.22 -13.95
C ARG A 144 -15.85 36.86 -13.27
N LYS A 145 -16.35 35.64 -13.47
CA LYS A 145 -17.60 35.17 -12.84
C LYS A 145 -17.55 35.19 -11.31
N VAL A 146 -16.42 34.79 -10.72
CA VAL A 146 -16.24 34.80 -9.26
C VAL A 146 -16.19 36.25 -8.74
N ILE A 147 -15.42 37.10 -9.40
CA ILE A 147 -15.27 38.52 -9.07
C ILE A 147 -16.63 39.24 -9.17
N ASP A 148 -17.35 39.06 -10.27
CA ASP A 148 -18.67 39.65 -10.48
C ASP A 148 -19.71 39.15 -9.47
N ALA A 149 -19.67 37.84 -9.13
CA ALA A 149 -20.56 37.27 -8.12
C ALA A 149 -20.28 37.86 -6.72
N CYS A 150 -19.01 38.02 -6.36
CA CYS A 150 -18.60 38.68 -5.11
C CYS A 150 -19.03 40.15 -5.08
N ALA A 151 -18.78 40.90 -6.17
CA ALA A 151 -19.16 42.30 -6.29
C ALA A 151 -20.67 42.49 -6.17
N PHE A 152 -21.47 41.64 -6.84
CA PHE A 152 -22.92 41.68 -6.74
C PHE A 152 -23.43 41.31 -5.35
N ARG A 153 -22.75 40.42 -4.62
CA ARG A 153 -23.13 40.09 -3.24
C ARG A 153 -22.95 41.27 -2.29
N VAL A 154 -21.94 42.10 -2.51
CA VAL A 154 -21.66 43.28 -1.68
C VAL A 154 -22.51 44.47 -2.10
N TYR A 155 -22.51 44.80 -3.39
CA TYR A 155 -23.10 46.04 -3.90
C TYR A 155 -24.47 45.85 -4.57
N GLY A 156 -24.99 44.62 -4.66
CA GLY A 156 -26.25 44.33 -5.33
C GLY A 156 -27.46 45.05 -4.72
N HIS A 157 -27.38 45.48 -3.47
CA HIS A 157 -28.42 46.29 -2.83
C HIS A 157 -28.50 47.74 -3.36
N TRP A 158 -27.45 48.24 -4.03
CA TRP A 158 -27.43 49.53 -4.71
C TRP A 158 -28.07 49.46 -6.12
N VAL A 159 -28.36 48.25 -6.60
CA VAL A 159 -29.01 48.02 -7.90
C VAL A 159 -30.52 47.94 -7.70
N LYS A 160 -31.26 48.95 -8.18
CA LYS A 160 -32.73 48.96 -8.15
C LYS A 160 -33.28 47.83 -9.03
N LYS A 161 -34.17 47.00 -8.49
CA LYS A 161 -34.85 45.92 -9.22
C LYS A 161 -36.01 46.50 -10.04
N GLY A 162 -35.73 47.05 -11.22
CA GLY A 162 -36.73 47.43 -12.22
C GLY A 162 -36.60 46.59 -13.50
N GLU A 163 -37.64 46.55 -14.33
CA GLU A 163 -37.77 45.65 -15.49
C GLU A 163 -36.73 45.86 -16.62
N GLY A 164 -35.84 46.86 -16.51
CA GLY A 164 -34.86 47.19 -17.54
C GLY A 164 -33.37 47.13 -17.14
N GLN A 165 -33.01 46.81 -15.88
CA GLN A 165 -31.62 46.94 -15.43
C GLN A 165 -30.86 45.60 -15.37
N ASN A 166 -29.89 45.42 -16.26
CA ASN A 166 -28.97 44.27 -16.25
C ASN A 166 -27.90 44.38 -15.14
N ARG A 167 -27.37 43.24 -14.67
CA ARG A 167 -26.31 43.15 -13.64
C ARG A 167 -25.05 43.98 -13.94
N ALA A 168 -24.84 44.33 -15.22
CA ALA A 168 -23.76 45.19 -15.68
C ALA A 168 -23.91 46.67 -15.26
N ALA A 169 -25.10 47.10 -14.81
CA ALA A 169 -25.35 48.47 -14.37
C ALA A 169 -24.47 48.91 -13.19
N LEU A 170 -23.92 47.96 -12.43
CA LEU A 170 -22.98 48.23 -11.34
C LEU A 170 -21.63 48.77 -11.83
N PHE A 171 -21.28 48.56 -13.10
CA PHE A 171 -19.99 48.88 -13.70
C PHE A 171 -20.10 49.91 -14.84
N GLU A 172 -21.29 50.49 -15.06
CA GLU A 172 -21.50 51.55 -16.05
C GLU A 172 -21.00 52.89 -15.46
N ASN A 173 -19.98 53.50 -16.07
CA ASN A 173 -19.42 54.79 -15.62
C ASN A 173 -20.13 56.03 -16.22
N PHE A 174 -21.22 55.82 -16.96
CA PHE A 174 -21.99 56.90 -17.59
C PHE A 174 -23.47 56.76 -17.22
N PRO A 175 -24.13 57.81 -16.72
CA PRO A 175 -25.55 57.76 -16.40
C PRO A 175 -26.37 57.57 -17.67
N LYS A 176 -27.33 56.62 -17.66
CA LYS A 176 -28.28 56.43 -18.76
C LYS A 176 -29.15 57.67 -18.92
N THR A 177 -29.24 58.12 -20.17
CA THR A 177 -29.81 59.41 -20.62
C THR A 177 -31.28 59.63 -20.24
N GLU A 178 -32.01 58.58 -19.81
CA GLU A 178 -33.44 58.67 -19.44
C GLU A 178 -33.71 59.64 -18.29
N VAL A 179 -32.77 59.79 -17.34
CA VAL A 179 -32.95 60.72 -16.22
C VAL A 179 -32.94 62.19 -16.68
N LYS A 180 -32.27 62.49 -17.80
CA LYS A 180 -32.17 63.87 -18.34
C LYS A 180 -33.51 64.37 -18.90
N GLN A 181 -34.36 63.47 -19.41
CA GLN A 181 -35.69 63.83 -19.94
C GLN A 181 -36.69 64.17 -18.82
N LEU A 182 -36.59 63.55 -17.66
CA LEU A 182 -37.44 63.84 -16.50
C LEU A 182 -37.17 65.23 -15.88
N PHE A 183 -35.92 65.71 -15.95
CA PHE A 183 -35.54 67.03 -15.44
C PHE A 183 -35.82 68.20 -16.40
N LEU A 184 -36.00 67.93 -17.70
CA LEU A 184 -36.25 68.95 -18.72
C LEU A 184 -37.73 69.16 -19.04
N ALA A 185 -38.63 68.30 -18.54
CA ALA A 185 -40.06 68.31 -18.87
C ALA A 185 -40.95 68.95 -17.78
N SER A 186 -40.39 69.59 -16.75
CA SER A 186 -41.20 70.35 -15.78
C SER A 186 -41.55 71.74 -16.36
N PRO A 187 -42.84 72.08 -16.58
CA PRO A 187 -43.21 73.43 -17.00
C PRO A 187 -43.00 74.41 -15.84
N GLN A 188 -42.42 75.58 -16.15
CA GLN A 188 -42.39 76.73 -15.24
C GLN A 188 -43.84 77.14 -14.92
N PRO A 189 -44.16 77.52 -13.67
CA PRO A 189 -45.49 78.00 -13.32
C PRO A 189 -45.72 79.39 -13.95
N ASP A 190 -46.79 79.52 -14.74
CA ASP A 190 -47.25 80.79 -15.29
C ASP A 190 -47.63 81.75 -14.14
N SER A 191 -47.10 82.97 -14.22
CA SER A 191 -47.50 84.16 -13.45
C SER A 191 -48.70 84.86 -14.07
#